data_AF-A0A2X3BLJ6-F1
#
_entry.id   AF-A0A2X3BLJ6-F1
#
_cell.length_a   1.000
_cell.length_b   1.000
_cell.length_c   1.000
_cell.angle_alpha   90.00
_cell.angle_beta   90.00
_cell.angle_gamma   90.00
#
_symmetry.space_group_name_H-M   'P 1'
#
loop_
_entity.id
_entity.type
_entity.pdbx_description
1 polymer ?
#
loop_
_entity_poly.entity_id
_entity_poly.type
_entity_poly.pdbx_seq_one_letter_code
_entity_poly.pdbx_strand_id
1 'polypeptide(L)'
;MAVYTLPELPYDYAALEPHISGKIMQLHHDKHHANYVNGANTALEKLEEARATGNFATINQLEKDLAFNLGGTPTTLPFGR
;
A
#
# COMPACT_ATOMS: atom_id res chain seq x y z
N MET A 1 -14.75 0.73 -5.59
CA MET A 1 -14.04 1.13 -4.35
C MET A 1 -12.96 2.16 -4.69
N ALA A 2 -12.56 3.03 -3.76
CA ALA A 2 -11.42 3.93 -3.99
C ALA A 2 -10.11 3.12 -4.00
N VAL A 3 -9.22 3.43 -4.96
CA VAL A 3 -7.91 2.76 -5.15
C VAL A 3 -6.87 3.51 -4.32
N TYR A 4 -6.00 2.80 -3.61
CA TYR A 4 -4.89 3.42 -2.88
C TYR A 4 -3.82 3.92 -3.86
N THR A 5 -3.21 5.05 -3.54
CA THR A 5 -2.13 5.66 -4.33
C THR A 5 -0.88 5.84 -3.48
N LEU A 6 0.29 5.76 -4.10
CA LEU A 6 1.56 6.09 -3.45
C LEU A 6 1.65 7.62 -3.30
N PRO A 7 1.65 8.17 -2.08
CA PRO A 7 1.81 9.61 -1.87
C PRO A 7 3.26 10.03 -2.13
N GLU A 8 3.46 11.13 -2.83
CA GLU A 8 4.78 11.75 -2.98
C GLU A 8 5.35 12.20 -1.62
N LEU A 9 6.67 12.16 -1.48
CA LEU A 9 7.33 12.71 -0.30
C LEU A 9 7.21 14.24 -0.27
N PRO A 10 6.96 14.85 0.90
CA PRO A 10 6.89 16.30 1.04
C PRO A 10 8.28 16.99 1.04
N TYR A 11 9.35 16.23 0.77
CA TYR A 11 10.73 16.67 0.77
C TYR A 11 11.56 15.81 -0.19
N ASP A 12 12.75 16.31 -0.56
CA ASP A 12 13.72 15.57 -1.38
C ASP A 12 14.26 14.34 -0.64
N TYR A 13 14.64 13.29 -1.38
CA TYR A 13 15.17 12.05 -0.80
C TYR A 13 16.35 12.28 0.15
N ALA A 14 17.23 13.24 -0.14
CA ALA A 14 18.41 13.52 0.68
C ALA A 14 18.15 14.49 1.84
N ALA A 15 16.91 14.98 2.04
CA ALA A 15 16.60 16.00 3.05
C ALA A 15 16.87 15.57 4.50
N LEU A 16 17.00 14.27 4.75
CA LEU A 16 17.23 13.69 6.08
C LEU A 16 18.71 13.32 6.33
N GLU A 17 19.61 13.63 5.40
CA GLU A 17 21.04 13.39 5.59
C GLU A 17 21.64 14.33 6.65
N PRO A 18 22.66 13.86 7.42
CA PRO A 18 23.32 12.55 7.33
C PRO A 18 22.62 11.45 8.15
N HIS A 19 21.49 11.74 8.78
CA HIS A 19 20.83 10.82 9.70
C HIS A 19 20.16 9.64 8.98
N ILE A 20 19.58 9.88 7.81
CA ILE A 20 19.01 8.86 6.94
C ILE A 20 19.51 9.12 5.52
N SER A 21 20.15 8.12 4.91
CA SER A 21 20.66 8.24 3.55
C SER A 21 19.54 8.43 2.53
N GLY A 22 19.73 9.35 1.58
CA GLY A 22 18.76 9.55 0.50
C GLY A 22 18.54 8.33 -0.37
N LYS A 23 19.57 7.48 -0.54
CA LYS A 23 19.44 6.18 -1.23
C LYS A 23 18.48 5.23 -0.53
N ILE A 24 18.50 5.21 0.81
CA ILE A 24 17.56 4.40 1.59
C ILE A 24 16.15 4.96 1.42
N MET A 25 15.98 6.29 1.52
CA MET A 25 14.67 6.93 1.33
C MET A 25 14.07 6.63 -0.04
N GLN A 26 14.88 6.70 -1.10
CA GLN A 26 14.43 6.38 -2.45
C GLN A 26 13.99 4.91 -2.58
N LEU A 27 14.79 3.96 -2.10
CA LEU A 27 14.42 2.54 -2.16
C LEU A 27 13.19 2.24 -1.29
N HIS A 28 13.10 2.86 -0.12
CA HIS A 28 11.98 2.69 0.79
C HIS A 28 10.67 3.18 0.17
N HIS A 29 10.68 4.37 -0.42
CA HIS A 29 9.51 4.96 -1.08
C HIS A 29 9.15 4.25 -2.40
N ASP A 30 10.06 4.26 -3.37
CA ASP A 30 9.78 3.85 -4.76
C ASP A 30 9.61 2.33 -4.92
N LYS A 31 10.10 1.54 -3.97
CA LYS A 31 10.02 0.07 -4.03
C LYS A 31 9.15 -0.50 -2.93
N HIS A 32 9.50 -0.28 -1.67
CA HIS A 32 8.79 -0.95 -0.57
C HIS A 32 7.37 -0.40 -0.39
N HIS A 33 7.21 0.92 -0.27
CA HIS A 33 5.89 1.54 -0.13
C HIS A 33 5.04 1.34 -1.40
N ALA A 34 5.62 1.52 -2.58
CA ALA A 34 4.96 1.24 -3.85
C ALA A 34 4.41 -0.20 -3.92
N ASN A 35 5.16 -1.19 -3.44
CA ASN A 35 4.73 -2.57 -3.43
C ASN A 35 3.55 -2.82 -2.47
N TYR A 36 3.53 -2.18 -1.29
CA TYR A 36 2.40 -2.27 -0.37
C TYR A 36 1.11 -1.68 -0.99
N VAL A 37 1.20 -0.52 -1.63
CA VAL A 37 0.05 0.10 -2.32
C VAL A 37 -0.52 -0.84 -3.39
N ASN A 38 0.34 -1.40 -4.24
CA ASN A 38 -0.07 -2.33 -5.29
C ASN A 38 -0.68 -3.61 -4.73
N GLY A 39 -0.09 -4.15 -3.65
CA GLY A 39 -0.58 -5.35 -2.97
C GLY A 39 -1.96 -5.13 -2.34
N ALA A 40 -2.18 -3.97 -1.71
CA ALA A 40 -3.47 -3.62 -1.11
C ALA A 40 -4.57 -3.51 -2.17
N ASN A 41 -4.29 -2.86 -3.30
CA ASN A 41 -5.23 -2.75 -4.42
C ASN A 41 -5.56 -4.12 -5.03
N THR A 42 -4.55 -4.96 -5.26
CA THR A 42 -4.74 -6.33 -5.74
C THR A 42 -5.64 -7.15 -4.79
N ALA A 43 -5.45 -7.01 -3.48
CA ALA A 43 -6.27 -7.71 -2.49
C ALA A 43 -7.73 -7.23 -2.53
N LEU A 44 -7.97 -5.92 -2.68
CA LEU A 44 -9.31 -5.35 -2.82
C LEU A 44 -10.03 -5.85 -4.08
N GLU A 45 -9.34 -5.88 -5.22
CA GLU A 45 -9.87 -6.41 -6.49
C GLU A 45 -10.31 -7.87 -6.34
N LYS A 46 -9.46 -8.72 -5.76
CA LYS A 46 -9.77 -10.14 -5.53
C LYS A 46 -10.92 -10.33 -4.53
N LEU A 47 -11.02 -9.47 -3.51
CA LEU A 47 -12.16 -9.50 -2.60
C LEU A 47 -13.46 -9.07 -3.29
N GLU A 48 -13.40 -8.13 -4.24
CA GLU A 48 -14.54 -7.75 -5.07
C GLU A 48 -14.98 -8.89 -5.99
N GLU A 49 -14.03 -9.57 -6.63
CA GLU A 49 -14.29 -10.77 -7.43
C GLU A 49 -14.92 -11.90 -6.59
N ALA A 50 -14.39 -12.15 -5.39
CA ALA A 50 -14.94 -13.16 -4.47
C ALA A 50 -16.39 -12.85 -4.10
N ARG A 51 -16.73 -11.57 -3.85
CA ARG A 51 -18.11 -11.14 -3.59
C ARG A 51 -19.01 -11.29 -4.82
N ALA A 52 -18.53 -10.93 -5.99
CA ALA A 52 -19.30 -11.01 -7.24
C ALA A 52 -19.61 -12.45 -7.66
N THR A 53 -18.69 -13.37 -7.41
CA THR A 53 -18.81 -14.79 -7.79
C THR A 53 -19.37 -15.68 -6.67
N GLY A 54 -19.40 -15.19 -5.43
CA GLY A 54 -19.72 -15.98 -4.24
C GLY A 54 -18.65 -17.01 -3.87
N ASN A 55 -17.45 -16.95 -4.48
CA ASN A 55 -16.36 -17.87 -4.21
C ASN A 55 -15.42 -17.32 -3.13
N PHE A 56 -15.56 -17.82 -1.91
CA PHE A 56 -14.76 -17.41 -0.74
C PHE A 56 -13.68 -18.43 -0.36
N ALA A 57 -13.28 -19.34 -1.24
CA ALA A 57 -12.34 -20.41 -0.92
C ALA A 57 -10.98 -19.91 -0.37
N THR A 58 -10.56 -18.71 -0.78
CA THR A 58 -9.28 -18.10 -0.38
C THR A 58 -9.44 -16.91 0.57
N ILE A 59 -10.60 -16.74 1.21
CA ILE A 59 -10.89 -15.53 2.00
C ILE A 59 -9.86 -15.26 3.10
N ASN A 60 -9.37 -16.30 3.81
CA ASN A 60 -8.33 -16.15 4.83
C ASN A 60 -7.03 -15.56 4.28
N GLN A 61 -6.66 -15.92 3.04
CA GLN A 61 -5.47 -15.39 2.38
C GLN A 61 -5.71 -13.94 1.94
N LEU A 62 -6.88 -13.64 1.36
CA LEU A 62 -7.21 -12.29 0.90
C LEU A 62 -7.29 -11.28 2.05
N GLU A 63 -7.86 -11.67 3.19
CA GLU A 63 -7.91 -10.83 4.39
C GLU A 63 -6.50 -10.60 4.96
N LYS A 64 -5.65 -11.63 4.96
CA LYS A 64 -4.24 -11.50 5.36
C LYS A 64 -3.48 -10.58 4.41
N ASP A 65 -3.67 -10.72 3.11
CA ASP A 65 -3.01 -9.91 2.09
C ASP A 65 -3.43 -8.45 2.21
N LEU A 66 -4.73 -8.19 2.40
CA LEU A 66 -5.24 -6.86 2.63
C LEU A 66 -4.64 -6.27 3.92
N ALA A 67 -4.71 -6.99 5.04
CA ALA A 67 -4.20 -6.51 6.32
C ALA A 67 -2.69 -6.21 6.28
N PHE A 68 -1.89 -7.09 5.65
CA PHE A 68 -0.45 -6.91 5.54
C PHE A 68 -0.09 -5.70 4.67
N ASN A 69 -0.64 -5.63 3.46
CA ASN A 69 -0.29 -4.57 2.51
C ASN A 69 -0.87 -3.21 2.91
N LEU A 70 -2.11 -3.19 3.43
CA LEU A 70 -2.71 -1.96 3.95
C LEU A 70 -2.00 -1.48 5.22
N GLY A 71 -1.60 -2.39 6.12
CA GLY A 71 -0.82 -2.04 7.31
C GLY A 71 0.58 -1.51 7.00
N GLY A 72 1.17 -1.93 5.87
CA GLY A 72 2.45 -1.41 5.36
C GLY A 72 2.35 -0.05 4.65
N THR A 73 1.14 0.37 4.30
CA THR A 73 0.87 1.70 3.70
C THR A 73 0.48 2.66 4.82
N PRO A 74 1.26 3.71 5.15
CA PRO A 74 0.83 4.74 6.07
C PRO A 74 -0.51 5.33 5.58
N THR A 75 -1.55 5.11 6.39
CA THR A 75 -2.94 5.28 6.01
C THR A 75 -3.25 6.76 5.82
N THR A 76 -3.21 7.24 4.57
CA THR A 76 -3.97 8.42 4.18
C THR A 76 -5.31 7.93 3.66
N LEU A 77 -6.24 7.66 4.59
CA LEU A 77 -7.63 7.55 4.20
C LEU A 77 -8.03 8.87 3.50
N PRO A 78 -8.80 8.84 2.41
CA PRO A 78 -9.34 10.05 1.79
C PRO A 78 -10.38 10.78 2.69
N PHE A 79 -10.53 10.40 3.96
CA PHE A 79 -11.31 11.14 4.95
C PHE A 79 -10.48 12.29 5.52
N GLY A 80 -10.22 13.30 4.68
CA GLY A 80 -9.31 14.39 5.03
C GLY A 80 -9.37 15.66 4.19
N ARG A 81 -10.33 15.83 3.28
CA ARG A 81 -11.03 17.10 2.97
C ARG A 81 -12.09 16.90 1.90
#